data_AF-A0A1Y2FKS1-F1
#
_entry.id   AF-A0A1Y2FKS1-F1
#
_cell.length_a   1.000
_cell.length_b   1.000
_cell.length_c   1.000
_cell.angle_alpha   90.00
_cell.angle_beta   90.00
_cell.angle_gamma   90.00
#
_symmetry.space_group_name_H-M   'P 1'
#
loop_
_entity.id
_entity.type
_entity.pdbx_description
1 polymer ?
#
loop_
_entity_poly.entity_id
_entity_poly.type
_entity_poly.pdbx_seq_one_letter_code
_entity_poly.pdbx_strand_id
1 'polypeptide(L)'
;MSLLYNHSKELNDTLNEFKEDTSNTDWILFGYKGDDLTLVSSGSNGLEEIRGEFEEECVQYALLKIFDETSKMLKFLYIAWCGEYAPPSQKANFSQHSQIFENFFKGYHMKINASCYEDVEPKNIISKVQNSSFFNFSSKYAPVLLKEKPVFNLPNKQETTPTPTTSAPAPVSDPRPNLFPPRNNPLFPRANPLSPKNNIIISKPIPIVPNSPLNPKYTPNGIIFF
;
A
#
# COMPACT_ATOMS: atom_id res chain seq x y z
N MET A 1 14.35 10.57 -8.98
CA MET A 1 14.82 9.43 -9.79
C MET A 1 13.67 8.46 -9.94
N SER A 2 13.49 7.91 -11.14
CA SER A 2 12.36 7.02 -11.45
C SER A 2 12.86 5.57 -11.47
N LEU A 3 12.81 4.92 -10.32
CA LEU A 3 13.25 3.53 -10.06
C LEU A 3 12.65 2.50 -11.02
N LEU A 4 11.47 2.84 -11.56
CA LEU A 4 10.68 2.00 -12.42
C LEU A 4 10.89 2.32 -13.90
N TYR A 5 11.51 3.45 -14.27
CA TYR A 5 11.44 3.93 -15.65
C TYR A 5 12.15 3.00 -16.64
N ASN A 6 13.38 2.60 -16.31
CA ASN A 6 14.25 1.87 -17.21
C ASN A 6 13.71 0.47 -17.53
N HIS A 7 13.14 -0.21 -16.52
CA HIS A 7 12.62 -1.58 -16.64
C HIS A 7 11.09 -1.66 -16.57
N SER A 8 10.38 -0.53 -16.66
CA SER A 8 8.90 -0.49 -16.52
C SER A 8 8.18 -1.47 -17.43
N LYS A 9 8.66 -1.62 -18.67
CA LYS A 9 8.05 -2.53 -19.64
C LYS A 9 8.18 -3.99 -19.18
N GLU A 10 9.39 -4.42 -18.86
CA GLU A 10 9.70 -5.78 -18.39
C GLU A 10 8.91 -6.10 -17.11
N LEU A 11 8.89 -5.18 -16.14
CA LEU A 11 8.13 -5.33 -14.90
C LEU A 11 6.63 -5.48 -15.15
N ASN A 12 6.07 -4.69 -16.07
CA ASN A 12 4.65 -4.80 -16.43
C ASN A 12 4.36 -6.11 -17.16
N ASP A 13 5.22 -6.54 -18.07
CA ASP A 13 5.06 -7.77 -18.83
C ASP A 13 5.04 -8.98 -17.86
N THR A 14 6.01 -9.07 -16.93
CA THR A 14 6.03 -10.12 -15.90
C THR A 14 4.84 -10.04 -14.94
N LEU A 15 4.41 -8.84 -14.57
CA LEU A 15 3.25 -8.64 -13.71
C LEU A 15 1.95 -9.08 -14.40
N ASN A 16 1.81 -8.80 -15.70
CA ASN A 16 0.66 -9.22 -16.49
C ASN A 16 0.63 -10.74 -16.60
N GLU A 17 1.76 -11.37 -16.92
CA GLU A 17 1.91 -12.83 -16.92
C GLU A 17 1.56 -13.42 -15.55
N PHE A 18 2.06 -12.82 -14.47
CA PHE A 18 1.73 -13.21 -13.11
C PHE A 18 0.24 -13.03 -12.79
N LYS A 19 -0.48 -12.07 -13.39
CA LYS A 19 -1.93 -11.92 -13.15
C LYS A 19 -2.78 -12.89 -13.95
N GLU A 20 -2.25 -13.46 -15.01
CA GLU A 20 -2.95 -14.49 -15.78
C GLU A 20 -2.99 -15.81 -15.00
N ASP A 21 -4.19 -16.38 -14.86
CA ASP A 21 -4.38 -17.68 -14.20
C ASP A 21 -3.80 -18.85 -15.03
N THR A 22 -3.44 -18.61 -16.29
CA THR A 22 -2.83 -19.60 -17.19
C THR A 22 -1.36 -19.84 -16.88
N SER A 23 -0.67 -18.86 -16.29
CA SER A 23 0.73 -19.00 -15.92
C SER A 23 0.84 -19.79 -14.62
N ASN A 24 1.69 -20.81 -14.61
CA ASN A 24 2.02 -21.55 -13.38
C ASN A 24 3.03 -20.75 -12.53
N THR A 25 2.88 -19.43 -12.45
CA THR A 25 3.80 -18.55 -11.72
C THR A 25 3.09 -18.07 -10.46
N ASP A 26 3.53 -18.59 -9.33
CA ASP A 26 2.95 -18.33 -8.01
C ASP A 26 3.63 -17.17 -7.31
N TRP A 27 4.90 -16.92 -7.63
CA TRP A 27 5.65 -15.82 -7.06
C TRP A 27 6.63 -15.20 -8.05
N ILE A 28 6.92 -13.93 -7.83
CA ILE A 28 7.93 -13.16 -8.55
C ILE A 28 8.72 -12.32 -7.55
N LEU A 29 10.03 -12.27 -7.74
CA LEU A 29 10.98 -11.55 -6.90
C LEU A 29 11.68 -10.49 -7.73
N PHE A 30 11.65 -9.26 -7.22
CA PHE A 30 12.33 -8.13 -7.77
C PHE A 30 13.44 -7.66 -6.84
N GLY A 31 14.54 -7.20 -7.41
CA GLY A 31 15.73 -6.79 -6.68
C GLY A 31 16.42 -5.62 -7.35
N TYR A 32 17.34 -4.99 -6.62
CA TYR A 32 18.09 -3.84 -7.11
C TYR A 32 19.27 -4.26 -7.95
N LYS A 33 19.38 -3.66 -9.14
CA LYS A 33 20.57 -3.69 -9.98
C LYS A 33 21.13 -2.27 -10.08
N GLY A 34 21.97 -1.92 -9.11
CA GLY A 34 22.38 -0.52 -8.90
C GLY A 34 21.25 0.27 -8.26
N ASP A 35 20.74 1.29 -8.97
CA ASP A 35 19.61 2.11 -8.51
C ASP A 35 18.27 1.70 -9.15
N ASP A 36 18.28 0.85 -10.18
CA ASP A 36 17.08 0.39 -10.87
C ASP A 36 16.59 -0.94 -10.32
N LEU A 37 15.27 -1.18 -10.35
CA LEU A 37 14.70 -2.46 -9.95
C LEU A 37 14.47 -3.36 -11.17
N THR A 38 14.90 -4.62 -11.07
CA THR A 38 14.78 -5.64 -12.12
C THR A 38 14.14 -6.92 -11.57
N LEU A 39 13.61 -7.75 -12.46
CA LEU A 39 13.22 -9.11 -12.10
C LEU A 39 14.48 -9.91 -11.75
N VAL A 40 14.47 -10.56 -10.60
CA VAL A 40 15.55 -11.45 -10.15
C VAL A 40 15.20 -12.88 -10.48
N SER A 41 14.02 -13.32 -10.04
CA SER A 41 13.60 -14.71 -10.11
C SER A 41 12.08 -14.81 -10.08
N SER A 42 11.54 -15.91 -10.59
CA SER A 42 10.12 -16.25 -10.54
C SER A 42 9.96 -17.76 -10.44
N GLY A 43 8.87 -18.22 -9.85
CA GLY A 43 8.67 -19.64 -9.63
C GLY A 43 7.23 -20.04 -9.37
N SER A 44 7.04 -21.35 -9.26
CA SER A 44 5.75 -22.03 -9.20
C SER A 44 5.50 -22.70 -7.86
N ASN A 45 6.52 -22.81 -6.99
CA ASN A 45 6.42 -23.58 -5.75
C ASN A 45 6.07 -22.67 -4.53
N GLY A 46 5.31 -21.61 -4.82
CA GLY A 46 4.69 -20.71 -3.85
C GLY A 46 5.62 -20.19 -2.76
N LEU A 47 5.16 -20.32 -1.52
CA LEU A 47 5.76 -19.67 -0.36
C LEU A 47 6.99 -20.39 0.21
N GLU A 48 7.12 -21.69 -0.03
CA GLU A 48 8.27 -22.46 0.46
C GLU A 48 9.54 -22.14 -0.33
N GLU A 49 9.39 -21.96 -1.65
CA GLU A 49 10.49 -21.64 -2.56
C GLU A 49 10.94 -20.18 -2.39
N ILE A 50 10.00 -19.23 -2.39
CA ILE A 50 10.34 -17.80 -2.28
C ILE A 50 11.11 -17.47 -1.00
N ARG A 51 10.86 -18.20 0.10
CA ARG A 51 11.57 -18.00 1.37
C ARG A 51 13.08 -18.21 1.21
N GLY A 52 13.51 -19.18 0.41
CA GLY A 52 14.92 -19.50 0.17
C GLY A 52 15.59 -18.56 -0.83
N GLU A 53 14.81 -17.84 -1.64
CA GLU A 53 15.31 -16.93 -2.68
C GLU A 53 15.65 -15.54 -2.13
N PHE A 54 15.19 -15.19 -0.92
CA PHE A 54 15.49 -13.89 -0.31
C PHE A 54 16.96 -13.80 0.14
N GLU A 55 17.59 -12.69 -0.20
CA GLU A 55 18.98 -12.37 0.16
C GLU A 55 19.03 -11.31 1.28
N GLU A 56 19.80 -11.57 2.34
CA GLU A 56 19.96 -10.61 3.45
C GLU A 56 20.85 -9.40 3.11
N GLU A 57 21.63 -9.49 2.04
CA GLU A 57 22.54 -8.42 1.58
C GLU A 57 21.85 -7.40 0.66
N CYS A 58 20.56 -7.59 0.38
CA CYS A 58 19.82 -6.79 -0.59
C CYS A 58 18.46 -6.35 -0.05
N VAL A 59 17.93 -5.27 -0.62
CA VAL A 59 16.51 -4.95 -0.52
C VAL A 59 15.80 -5.60 -1.70
N GLN A 60 14.71 -6.31 -1.43
CA GLN A 60 13.95 -7.03 -2.45
C GLN A 60 12.46 -6.81 -2.25
N TYR A 61 11.70 -7.01 -3.33
CA TYR A 61 10.26 -6.89 -3.33
C TYR A 61 9.66 -8.10 -4.01
N ALA A 62 8.73 -8.77 -3.37
CA ALA A 62 8.09 -9.93 -3.93
C ALA A 62 6.58 -9.75 -4.05
N LEU A 63 6.02 -10.39 -5.08
CA LEU A 63 4.59 -10.63 -5.18
C LEU A 63 4.35 -12.14 -5.12
N LEU A 64 3.33 -12.52 -4.36
CA LEU A 64 3.00 -13.91 -4.12
C LEU A 64 1.49 -14.12 -4.24
N LYS A 65 1.11 -15.21 -4.89
CA LYS A 65 -0.23 -15.77 -4.89
C LYS A 65 -0.35 -16.77 -3.75
N ILE A 66 -1.33 -16.59 -2.89
CA ILE A 66 -1.68 -17.56 -1.86
C ILE A 66 -3.14 -17.96 -2.07
N PHE A 67 -3.37 -19.26 -2.19
CA PHE A 67 -4.71 -19.80 -2.10
C PHE A 67 -5.08 -19.99 -0.63
N ASP A 68 -6.06 -19.23 -0.16
CA ASP A 68 -6.58 -19.40 1.20
C ASP A 68 -7.74 -20.39 1.20
N GLU A 69 -7.55 -21.55 1.84
CA GLU A 69 -8.58 -22.59 1.98
C GLU A 69 -9.84 -22.09 2.68
N THR A 70 -9.71 -21.14 3.61
CA THR A 70 -10.85 -20.63 4.37
C THR A 70 -11.77 -19.79 3.49
N SER A 71 -11.17 -18.93 2.67
CA SER A 71 -11.91 -18.05 1.77
C SER A 71 -12.18 -18.66 0.39
N LYS A 72 -11.54 -19.81 0.07
CA LYS A 72 -11.55 -20.46 -1.26
C LYS A 72 -11.27 -19.48 -2.40
N MET A 73 -10.38 -18.52 -2.15
CA MET A 73 -10.08 -17.43 -3.07
C MET A 73 -8.58 -17.18 -3.08
N LEU A 74 -8.05 -16.94 -4.28
CA LEU A 74 -6.67 -16.54 -4.47
C LEU A 74 -6.47 -15.11 -3.95
N LYS A 75 -5.43 -14.91 -3.15
CA LYS A 75 -5.04 -13.61 -2.62
C LYS A 75 -3.63 -13.27 -3.08
N PHE A 76 -3.50 -12.06 -3.60
CA PHE A 76 -2.21 -11.47 -3.94
C PHE A 76 -1.61 -10.76 -2.72
N LEU A 77 -0.40 -11.14 -2.36
CA LEU A 77 0.38 -10.50 -1.31
C LEU A 77 1.56 -9.77 -1.91
N TYR A 78 1.89 -8.64 -1.28
CA TYR A 78 3.10 -7.88 -1.55
C TYR A 78 4.02 -7.97 -0.34
N ILE A 79 5.23 -8.47 -0.54
CA ILE A 79 6.25 -8.61 0.50
C ILE A 79 7.36 -7.60 0.21
N ALA A 80 7.60 -6.70 1.16
CA ALA A 80 8.69 -5.76 1.12
C ALA A 80 9.81 -6.26 2.05
N TRP A 81 10.86 -6.80 1.45
CA TRP A 81 11.99 -7.39 2.14
C TRP A 81 13.13 -6.37 2.29
N CYS A 82 13.59 -6.19 3.52
CA CYS A 82 14.75 -5.36 3.84
C CYS A 82 15.77 -6.23 4.57
N GLY A 83 16.76 -6.74 3.82
CA GLY A 83 17.82 -7.57 4.37
C GLY A 83 18.63 -6.84 5.45
N GLU A 84 19.13 -7.60 6.43
CA GLU A 84 19.90 -7.06 7.55
C GLU A 84 21.15 -6.31 7.07
N TYR A 85 21.86 -6.91 6.11
CA TYR A 85 23.13 -6.44 5.56
C TYR A 85 22.96 -5.58 4.30
N ALA A 86 21.73 -5.19 3.97
CA ALA A 86 21.46 -4.37 2.79
C ALA A 86 22.17 -3.00 2.84
N PRO A 87 22.53 -2.41 1.67
CA PRO A 87 23.25 -1.14 1.62
C PRO A 87 22.49 -0.02 2.34
N PRO A 88 23.15 0.80 3.19
CA PRO A 88 22.49 1.87 3.93
C PRO A 88 21.71 2.87 3.06
N SER A 89 22.19 3.12 1.84
CA SER A 89 21.51 3.98 0.85
C SER A 89 20.14 3.42 0.45
N GLN A 90 20.06 2.10 0.20
CA GLN A 90 18.79 1.46 -0.15
C GLN A 90 17.85 1.41 1.05
N LYS A 91 18.37 1.11 2.24
CA LYS A 91 17.58 1.09 3.50
C LYS A 91 16.96 2.45 3.81
N ALA A 92 17.71 3.54 3.60
CA ALA A 92 17.20 4.90 3.81
C ALA A 92 16.01 5.24 2.88
N ASN A 93 16.05 4.73 1.64
CA ASN A 93 15.02 4.99 0.64
C ASN A 93 13.91 3.93 0.60
N PHE A 94 14.04 2.83 1.36
CA PHE A 94 13.14 1.68 1.35
C PHE A 94 11.66 2.06 1.51
N SER A 95 11.35 2.97 2.44
CA SER A 95 9.97 3.40 2.68
C SER A 95 9.36 4.09 1.47
N GLN A 96 10.10 5.02 0.85
CA GLN A 96 9.63 5.74 -0.34
C GLN A 96 9.51 4.78 -1.52
N HIS A 97 10.52 3.93 -1.73
CA HIS A 97 10.56 2.98 -2.82
C HIS A 97 9.42 1.97 -2.70
N SER A 98 9.19 1.43 -1.50
CA SER A 98 8.10 0.51 -1.24
C SER A 98 6.73 1.12 -1.56
N GLN A 99 6.48 2.40 -1.27
CA GLN A 99 5.24 3.09 -1.66
C GLN A 99 5.10 3.25 -3.19
N ILE A 100 6.20 3.51 -3.89
CA ILE A 100 6.21 3.61 -5.35
C ILE A 100 5.86 2.24 -5.97
N PHE A 101 6.45 1.16 -5.45
CA PHE A 101 6.14 -0.21 -5.88
C PHE A 101 4.71 -0.62 -5.54
N GLU A 102 4.24 -0.28 -4.35
CA GLU A 102 2.86 -0.53 -3.92
C GLU A 102 1.84 0.13 -4.87
N ASN A 103 2.11 1.34 -5.35
CA ASN A 103 1.28 2.03 -6.34
C ASN A 103 1.37 1.43 -7.75
N PHE A 104 2.51 0.82 -8.09
CA PHE A 104 2.73 0.13 -9.36
C PHE A 104 1.95 -1.19 -9.39
N PHE A 105 2.06 -1.98 -8.33
CA PHE A 105 1.35 -3.24 -8.15
C PHE A 105 -0.08 -3.00 -7.68
N LYS A 106 -0.97 -2.53 -8.54
CA LYS A 106 -2.39 -2.36 -8.17
C LYS A 106 -3.06 -3.73 -7.99
N GLY A 107 -3.81 -3.89 -6.91
CA GLY A 107 -4.68 -5.05 -6.65
C GLY A 107 -4.12 -6.13 -5.71
N TYR A 108 -3.16 -5.80 -4.84
CA TYR A 108 -2.79 -6.70 -3.73
C TYR A 108 -3.80 -6.58 -2.57
N HIS A 109 -3.91 -7.65 -1.79
CA HIS A 109 -4.83 -7.75 -0.65
C HIS A 109 -4.14 -7.31 0.65
N MET A 110 -2.86 -7.64 0.79
CA MET A 110 -2.09 -7.36 1.99
C MET A 110 -0.63 -7.09 1.64
N LYS A 111 -0.04 -6.12 2.36
CA LYS A 111 1.38 -5.84 2.35
C LYS A 111 2.02 -6.38 3.63
N ILE A 112 3.16 -7.04 3.50
CA ILE A 112 3.98 -7.51 4.61
C ILE A 112 5.35 -6.86 4.48
N ASN A 113 5.78 -6.16 5.53
CA ASN A 113 7.19 -5.76 5.64
C ASN A 113 7.91 -6.88 6.39
N ALA A 114 9.02 -7.36 5.83
CA ALA A 114 9.82 -8.44 6.39
C ALA A 114 11.28 -8.00 6.46
N SER A 115 11.94 -8.32 7.58
CA SER A 115 13.38 -8.08 7.77
C SER A 115 14.17 -9.32 8.12
N CYS A 116 13.48 -10.42 8.45
CA CYS A 116 14.08 -11.70 8.79
C CYS A 116 13.27 -12.85 8.17
N TYR A 117 13.91 -14.02 8.02
CA TYR A 117 13.26 -15.20 7.44
C TYR A 117 12.06 -15.72 8.24
N GLU A 118 11.95 -15.36 9.52
CA GLU A 118 10.79 -15.70 10.37
C GLU A 118 9.53 -14.96 9.92
N ASP A 119 9.66 -13.72 9.44
CA ASP A 119 8.52 -12.96 8.91
C ASP A 119 7.96 -13.55 7.61
N VAL A 120 8.84 -14.24 6.87
CA VAL A 120 8.55 -14.90 5.60
C VAL A 120 8.24 -16.39 5.81
N GLU A 121 8.17 -16.85 7.07
CA GLU A 121 7.84 -18.24 7.34
C GLU A 121 6.41 -18.54 6.86
N PRO A 122 6.18 -19.69 6.18
CA PRO A 122 4.87 -20.00 5.61
C PRO A 122 3.73 -19.93 6.62
N LYS A 123 3.98 -20.43 7.84
CA LYS A 123 3.02 -20.43 8.94
C LYS A 123 2.62 -19.02 9.35
N ASN A 124 3.57 -18.10 9.43
CA ASN A 124 3.33 -16.72 9.84
C ASN A 124 2.53 -15.95 8.80
N ILE A 125 2.86 -16.12 7.52
CA ILE A 125 2.16 -15.47 6.44
C ILE A 125 0.74 -16.02 6.30
N ILE A 126 0.55 -17.36 6.29
CA ILE A 126 -0.78 -17.97 6.20
C ILE A 126 -1.66 -17.49 7.35
N SER A 127 -1.14 -17.45 8.57
CA SER A 127 -1.87 -16.94 9.74
C SER A 127 -2.24 -15.46 9.57
N LYS A 128 -1.33 -14.61 9.06
CA LYS A 128 -1.61 -13.19 8.75
C LYS A 128 -2.68 -13.04 7.66
N VAL A 129 -2.64 -13.86 6.62
CA VAL A 129 -3.64 -13.87 5.53
C VAL A 129 -5.00 -14.27 6.07
N GLN A 130 -5.07 -15.34 6.84
CA GLN A 130 -6.32 -15.80 7.45
C GLN A 130 -6.89 -14.70 8.36
N ASN A 131 -6.08 -14.15 9.26
CA ASN A 131 -6.51 -13.07 10.16
C ASN A 131 -7.00 -11.80 9.45
N SER A 132 -6.39 -11.43 8.31
CA SER A 132 -6.84 -10.26 7.52
C SER A 132 -8.14 -10.51 6.75
N SER A 133 -8.49 -11.78 6.55
CA SER A 133 -9.68 -12.22 5.82
C SER A 133 -10.92 -12.24 6.69
N PHE A 134 -10.73 -12.40 8.00
CA PHE A 134 -11.81 -12.29 8.97
C PHE A 134 -12.01 -10.82 9.31
N PHE A 135 -13.14 -10.28 8.87
CA PHE A 135 -13.67 -9.05 9.43
C PHE A 135 -13.86 -9.30 10.92
N ASN A 136 -12.94 -8.82 11.75
CA ASN A 136 -13.10 -8.82 13.20
C ASN A 136 -14.25 -7.86 13.50
N PHE A 137 -15.49 -8.34 13.39
CA PHE A 137 -16.66 -7.73 14.01
C PHE A 137 -16.43 -7.82 15.52
N SER A 138 -15.56 -6.95 16.02
CA SER A 138 -15.58 -6.55 17.42
C SER A 138 -16.85 -5.71 17.58
N SER A 139 -17.98 -6.40 17.62
CA SER A 139 -19.18 -5.83 18.17
C SER A 139 -18.79 -5.51 19.62
N LYS A 140 -18.77 -4.22 19.97
CA LYS A 140 -18.70 -3.81 21.37
C LYS A 140 -20.05 -4.07 22.06
N TYR A 141 -20.58 -5.27 21.90
CA TYR A 141 -21.78 -5.76 22.56
C TYR A 141 -21.42 -7.10 23.19
N ALA A 142 -21.21 -7.07 24.50
CA ALA A 142 -21.07 -8.25 25.33
C ALA A 142 -22.21 -9.25 25.03
N PRO A 143 -21.96 -10.57 25.08
CA PRO A 143 -23.04 -11.54 25.03
C PRO A 143 -23.97 -11.28 26.20
N VAL A 144 -25.19 -10.82 25.94
CA VAL A 144 -26.23 -10.80 26.96
C VAL A 144 -26.57 -12.24 27.27
N LEU A 145 -26.15 -12.70 28.45
CA LEU A 145 -26.54 -14.00 28.97
C LEU A 145 -28.06 -14.05 29.05
N LEU A 146 -28.68 -14.98 28.32
CA LEU A 146 -30.09 -15.32 28.46
C LEU A 146 -30.31 -15.85 29.88
N LYS A 147 -30.82 -14.97 30.74
CA LYS A 147 -31.26 -15.35 32.08
C LYS A 147 -32.69 -15.87 31.95
N GLU A 148 -32.83 -17.17 31.72
CA GLU A 148 -34.12 -17.84 31.85
C GLU A 148 -34.66 -17.61 33.26
N LYS A 149 -35.92 -17.15 33.34
CA LYS A 149 -36.65 -17.01 34.60
C LYS A 149 -37.56 -18.21 34.80
N PRO A 150 -37.72 -18.68 36.05
CA PRO A 150 -38.38 -19.94 36.37
C PRO A 150 -39.90 -19.91 36.13
N VAL A 151 -40.42 -21.13 35.93
CA VAL A 151 -41.80 -21.56 35.66
C VAL A 151 -42.87 -20.81 36.48
N PHE A 152 -43.91 -20.31 35.81
CA PHE A 152 -45.05 -19.62 36.40
C PHE A 152 -46.22 -20.60 36.62
N ASN A 153 -46.56 -20.91 37.88
CA ASN A 153 -47.81 -21.59 38.23
C ASN A 153 -48.91 -20.54 38.54
N LEU A 154 -50.06 -20.67 37.87
CA LEU A 154 -51.29 -19.92 38.13
C LEU A 154 -51.98 -20.43 39.41
N PRO A 155 -52.63 -19.54 40.18
CA PRO A 155 -54.10 -19.52 40.09
C PRO A 155 -54.73 -18.11 40.11
N ASN A 156 -55.57 -17.89 39.10
CA ASN A 156 -56.87 -17.19 39.05
C ASN A 156 -57.25 -16.16 40.14
N LYS A 157 -57.55 -14.90 39.72
CA LYS A 157 -58.93 -14.36 39.58
C LYS A 157 -58.92 -12.80 39.55
N GLN A 158 -59.38 -12.25 38.41
CA GLN A 158 -60.12 -10.98 38.14
C GLN A 158 -59.60 -9.68 38.79
N GLU A 159 -59.45 -8.54 38.09
CA GLU A 159 -60.56 -7.75 37.54
C GLU A 159 -60.05 -6.61 36.61
N THR A 160 -60.99 -6.09 35.81
CA THR A 160 -60.94 -5.33 34.57
C THR A 160 -60.54 -3.84 34.64
N THR A 161 -59.85 -3.36 33.59
CA THR A 161 -59.68 -1.95 33.18
C THR A 161 -61.03 -1.29 32.80
N PRO A 162 -61.23 0.03 32.96
CA PRO A 162 -60.95 0.96 31.85
C PRO A 162 -60.38 2.37 32.24
N THR A 163 -59.63 2.97 31.29
CA THR A 163 -59.21 4.38 31.04
C THR A 163 -60.34 5.45 31.19
N PRO A 164 -60.17 6.81 31.06
CA PRO A 164 -59.01 7.73 30.77
C PRO A 164 -59.01 9.14 31.49
N THR A 165 -58.07 10.05 31.12
CA THR A 165 -58.20 11.55 30.98
C THR A 165 -57.35 12.51 31.88
N THR A 166 -56.41 13.23 31.23
CA THR A 166 -55.94 14.65 31.32
C THR A 166 -55.76 15.40 32.65
N SER A 167 -54.57 16.00 32.88
CA SER A 167 -54.32 17.45 33.09
C SER A 167 -52.86 17.81 33.49
N ALA A 168 -52.38 18.98 33.02
CA ALA A 168 -51.03 19.60 33.13
C ALA A 168 -50.70 20.18 34.55
N PRO A 169 -49.61 20.95 34.85
CA PRO A 169 -48.49 21.50 34.05
C PRO A 169 -47.05 21.40 34.68
N ALA A 170 -46.05 22.04 34.05
CA ALA A 170 -44.58 22.02 34.25
C ALA A 170 -44.01 22.49 35.62
N PRO A 171 -42.69 22.34 35.87
CA PRO A 171 -41.79 23.48 35.63
C PRO A 171 -40.41 23.16 35.00
N VAL A 172 -39.80 24.25 34.54
CA VAL A 172 -38.55 24.41 33.78
C VAL A 172 -37.33 24.48 34.71
N SER A 173 -36.17 23.96 34.30
CA SER A 173 -34.87 24.31 34.89
C SER A 173 -33.75 24.33 33.83
N ASP A 174 -33.08 25.48 33.75
CA ASP A 174 -32.14 25.93 32.73
C ASP A 174 -30.80 25.16 32.59
N PRO A 175 -30.04 25.39 31.49
CA PRO A 175 -28.76 24.74 31.18
C PRO A 175 -27.56 25.36 31.92
N ARG A 176 -26.57 24.53 32.29
CA ARG A 176 -25.27 24.96 32.84
C ARG A 176 -24.47 25.80 31.80
N PRO A 177 -23.80 26.90 32.20
CA PRO A 177 -22.98 27.72 31.31
C PRO A 177 -21.63 27.06 30.95
N ASN A 178 -21.25 27.15 29.68
CA ASN A 178 -19.95 26.73 29.15
C ASN A 178 -18.82 27.66 29.64
N LEU A 179 -17.80 27.09 30.29
CA LEU A 179 -16.66 27.81 30.90
C LEU A 179 -15.48 28.07 29.95
N PHE A 180 -15.63 27.90 28.64
CA PHE A 180 -14.55 28.16 27.68
C PHE A 180 -15.06 28.92 26.46
N PRO A 181 -14.53 30.12 26.16
CA PRO A 181 -14.82 30.81 24.91
C PRO A 181 -14.08 30.14 23.73
N PRO A 182 -14.67 30.10 22.52
CA PRO A 182 -14.02 29.62 21.32
C PRO A 182 -12.88 30.58 20.92
N ARG A 183 -11.69 30.04 20.69
CA ARG A 183 -10.52 30.82 20.25
C ARG A 183 -10.68 31.16 18.77
N ASN A 184 -11.08 32.39 18.47
CA ASN A 184 -11.00 32.96 17.13
C ASN A 184 -9.54 33.00 16.68
N ASN A 185 -9.20 32.26 15.63
CA ASN A 185 -7.89 32.33 14.98
C ASN A 185 -7.99 33.36 13.83
N PRO A 186 -7.32 34.53 13.91
CA PRO A 186 -7.41 35.52 12.86
C PRO A 186 -6.56 35.11 11.65
N LEU A 187 -7.20 35.10 10.48
CA LEU A 187 -6.56 35.04 9.17
C LEU A 187 -5.65 36.26 8.97
N PHE A 188 -4.34 36.05 8.89
CA PHE A 188 -3.43 36.87 8.09
C PHE A 188 -2.32 35.98 7.49
N PRO A 189 -1.99 36.09 6.20
CA PRO A 189 -0.82 35.43 5.63
C PRO A 189 0.43 36.20 6.07
N ARG A 190 1.32 35.56 6.84
CA ARG A 190 2.67 36.08 7.07
C ARG A 190 3.48 35.87 5.79
N ALA A 191 3.69 36.94 5.04
CA ALA A 191 4.61 36.95 3.90
C ALA A 191 6.02 36.54 4.35
N ASN A 192 6.62 35.60 3.61
CA ASN A 192 7.97 35.12 3.84
C ASN A 192 8.96 36.10 3.17
N PRO A 193 9.88 36.76 3.90
CA PRO A 193 10.69 37.86 3.35
C PRO A 193 11.94 37.41 2.55
N LEU A 194 11.98 36.18 2.02
CA LEU A 194 13.17 35.62 1.36
C LEU A 194 12.89 35.06 -0.04
N SER A 195 12.07 35.75 -0.84
CA SER A 195 11.98 35.50 -2.28
C SER A 195 12.97 36.41 -3.03
N PRO A 196 13.94 35.88 -3.80
CA PRO A 196 14.81 36.69 -4.66
C PRO A 196 13.99 37.33 -5.78
N LYS A 197 14.15 38.64 -5.95
CA LYS A 197 13.54 39.43 -7.02
C LYS A 197 14.20 39.06 -8.36
N ASN A 198 13.42 38.48 -9.28
CA ASN A 198 13.78 38.37 -10.69
C ASN A 198 13.93 39.78 -11.28
N ASN A 199 15.16 40.16 -11.61
CA ASN A 199 15.44 41.38 -12.35
C ASN A 199 15.64 41.02 -13.82
N ILE A 200 14.72 41.47 -14.66
CA ILE A 200 14.76 41.32 -16.12
C ILE A 200 15.84 42.27 -16.64
N ILE A 201 16.95 41.72 -17.15
CA ILE A 201 17.89 42.45 -18.02
C ILE A 201 17.67 41.94 -19.44
N ILE A 202 17.11 42.82 -20.27
CA ILE A 202 16.92 42.61 -21.71
C ILE A 202 18.29 42.80 -22.39
N SER A 203 18.96 41.71 -22.73
CA SER A 203 20.04 41.71 -23.71
C SER A 203 19.56 41.09 -25.03
N LYS A 204 19.69 41.89 -26.09
CA LYS A 204 19.39 41.62 -27.50
C LYS A 204 19.80 40.21 -27.99
N PRO A 205 19.03 39.56 -28.87
CA PRO A 205 19.40 38.25 -29.43
C PRO A 205 20.54 38.36 -30.46
N ILE A 206 21.53 37.48 -30.32
CA ILE A 206 22.59 37.22 -31.31
C ILE A 206 22.04 36.18 -32.31
N PRO A 207 22.10 36.40 -33.63
CA PRO A 207 21.71 35.39 -34.61
C PRO A 207 22.77 34.28 -34.66
N ILE A 208 22.35 33.03 -34.40
CA ILE A 208 23.17 31.83 -34.56
C ILE A 208 23.09 31.40 -36.03
N VAL A 209 24.24 31.40 -36.70
CA VAL A 209 24.43 30.89 -38.06
C VAL A 209 24.33 29.36 -38.05
N PRO A 210 23.65 28.70 -39.01
CA PRO A 210 23.66 27.24 -39.10
C PRO A 210 25.02 26.76 -39.60
N ASN A 211 25.75 25.99 -38.78
CA ASN A 211 26.93 25.26 -39.23
C ASN A 211 26.50 24.15 -40.21
N SER A 212 27.01 24.23 -41.43
CA SER A 212 26.89 23.17 -42.44
C SER A 212 27.57 21.88 -41.99
N PRO A 213 27.02 20.70 -42.29
CA PRO A 213 27.73 19.44 -42.07
C PRO A 213 28.85 19.29 -43.09
N LEU A 214 30.07 19.02 -42.58
CA LEU A 214 31.21 18.65 -43.40
C LEU A 214 30.94 17.32 -44.12
N ASN A 215 31.07 17.38 -45.43
CA ASN A 215 30.92 16.30 -46.40
C ASN A 215 32.09 15.29 -46.24
N PRO A 216 31.86 13.98 -46.05
CA PRO A 216 32.95 13.01 -46.17
C PRO A 216 33.29 12.81 -47.65
N LYS A 217 34.48 13.27 -48.03
CA LYS A 217 35.07 13.00 -49.35
C LYS A 217 35.20 11.50 -49.56
N TYR A 218 34.39 10.96 -50.46
CA TYR A 218 34.56 9.65 -51.06
C TYR A 218 35.82 9.68 -51.93
N THR A 219 36.78 8.79 -51.66
CA THR A 219 37.81 8.42 -52.65
C THR A 219 37.64 6.92 -52.94
N PRO A 220 37.62 6.51 -54.22
CA PRO A 220 37.47 5.11 -54.58
C PRO A 220 38.86 4.49 -54.62
N ASN A 221 39.12 3.49 -53.77
CA ASN A 221 40.06 2.41 -54.08
C ASN A 221 39.78 1.25 -53.12
N GLY A 222 39.47 0.10 -53.72
CA GLY A 222 38.98 -1.08 -53.02
C GLY A 222 40.02 -1.74 -52.11
N ILE A 223 39.53 -2.70 -51.33
CA ILE A 223 39.93 -4.11 -51.38
C ILE A 223 39.00 -4.86 -50.41
N ILE A 224 38.37 -5.90 -50.94
CA ILE A 224 37.64 -6.94 -50.21
C ILE A 224 38.68 -7.92 -49.65
N PHE A 225 38.53 -8.34 -48.39
CA PHE A 225 39.18 -9.56 -47.91
C PHE A 225 38.11 -10.56 -47.44
N PHE A 226 38.40 -11.82 -47.79
CA PHE A 226 37.61 -13.03 -47.62
C PHE A 226 37.37 -13.42 -46.16
#